data_AF-A0A3E4Z6Z2-F1
#
_entry.id   AF-A0A3E4Z6Z2-F1
#
_cell.length_a   1.000
_cell.length_b   1.000
_cell.length_c   1.000
_cell.angle_alpha   90.00
_cell.angle_beta   90.00
_cell.angle_gamma   90.00
#
_symmetry.space_group_name_H-M   'P 1'
#
loop_
_entity.id
_entity.type
_entity.pdbx_description
1 polymer ?
#
loop_
_entity_poly.entity_id
_entity_poly.type
_entity_poly.pdbx_seq_one_letter_code
_entity_poly.pdbx_strand_id
1 'polypeptide(L)' 'MKKQIKVILCCVFLFVALCFAGRSDWSEQVIYVMPKSAYESISAKLGEDCSDYEIAREYVKNKSYYDAMGY' A
#
# COMPACT_ATOMS: atom_id res chain seq x y z
N MET A 1 20.76 30.63 10.05
CA MET A 1 20.99 29.25 9.53
C MET A 1 20.26 28.17 10.34
N LYS A 2 20.46 28.04 11.67
CA LYS A 2 19.80 26.99 12.50
C LYS A 2 18.26 27.00 12.48
N LYS A 3 17.62 28.19 12.45
CA LYS A 3 16.14 28.31 12.37
C LYS A 3 15.58 27.78 11.03
N GLN A 4 16.22 28.13 9.92
CA GLN A 4 15.82 27.68 8.57
C GLN A 4 15.95 26.14 8.44
N ILE A 5 17.02 25.56 8.98
CA ILE A 5 17.22 24.10 9.00
C ILE A 5 16.09 23.41 9.79
N LYS A 6 15.68 23.93 10.96
CA LYS A 6 14.57 23.37 11.73
C LYS A 6 13.24 23.39 10.97
N VAL A 7 12.96 24.47 10.24
CA VAL A 7 11.76 24.59 9.41
C VAL A 7 11.78 23.57 8.27
N ILE A 8 12.90 23.46 7.56
CA ILE A 8 13.06 22.47 6.48
C ILE A 8 12.88 21.05 7.03
N LEU A 9 13.46 20.73 8.19
CA LEU A 9 13.34 19.41 8.80
C LEU A 9 11.90 19.09 9.20
N CYS A 10 11.17 20.09 9.72
CA CYS A 10 9.74 19.97 10.02
C CYS A 10 8.92 19.70 8.75
N CYS A 11 9.19 20.44 7.66
CA CYS A 11 8.52 20.24 6.38
C CYS A 11 8.80 18.85 5.80
N VAL A 12 10.04 18.36 5.86
CA VAL A 12 10.40 17.01 5.41
C VAL A 12 9.68 15.96 6.25
N PHE A 13 9.65 16.13 7.57
CA PHE A 13 8.95 15.21 8.46
C PHE A 13 7.45 15.13 8.14
N LEU A 14 6.79 16.29 7.97
CA LEU A 14 5.38 16.35 7.55
C LEU A 14 5.16 15.68 6.20
N PHE A 15 6.06 15.89 5.23
CA PHE A 15 5.95 15.28 3.92
C PHE A 15 6.08 13.74 3.98
N VAL A 16 7.01 13.23 4.79
CA VAL A 16 7.16 11.77 5.00
C VAL A 16 5.91 11.19 5.66
N ALA A 17 5.34 11.87 6.66
CA ALA A 17 4.10 11.44 7.32
C ALA A 17 2.92 11.38 6.32
N LEU A 18 2.78 12.39 5.46
CA LEU A 18 1.74 12.42 4.42
C LEU A 18 1.93 11.30 3.38
N CYS A 19 3.18 11.04 2.96
CA CYS A 19 3.48 9.93 2.06
C CYS A 19 3.12 8.56 2.68
N PHE A 20 3.35 8.39 3.99
CA PHE A 20 3.00 7.16 4.70
C PHE A 20 1.47 7.01 4.81
N ALA A 21 0.76 8.07 5.19
CA ALA A 21 -0.69 8.09 5.25
C ALA A 21 -1.32 7.78 3.88
N GLY A 22 -0.84 8.42 2.80
CA GLY A 22 -1.32 8.16 1.45
C GLY A 22 -1.04 6.73 0.97
N ARG A 23 0.10 6.14 1.37
CA ARG A 23 0.38 4.73 1.08
C ARG A 23 -0.61 3.81 1.79
N SER A 24 -0.91 4.08 3.06
CA SER A 24 -1.83 3.29 3.87
C SER A 24 -3.26 3.34 3.31
N ASP A 25 -3.75 4.55 3.03
CA ASP A 25 -5.08 4.77 2.46
C ASP A 25 -5.23 4.10 1.08
N TRP A 26 -4.21 4.20 0.23
CA TRP A 26 -4.21 3.52 -1.07
C TRP A 26 -4.26 2.00 -0.94
N SER A 27 -3.47 1.41 -0.02
CA SER A 27 -3.50 -0.05 0.17
C SER A 27 -4.85 -0.55 0.67
N GLU A 28 -5.48 0.20 1.58
CA GLU A 28 -6.80 -0.14 2.11
C GLU A 28 -7.87 -0.10 1.01
N GLN A 29 -7.88 0.96 0.19
CA GLN A 29 -8.81 1.06 -0.94
C GLN A 29 -8.65 -0.07 -1.95
N VAL A 30 -7.41 -0.47 -2.26
CA VAL A 30 -7.14 -1.57 -3.19
C VAL A 30 -7.63 -2.90 -2.62
N ILE A 31 -7.35 -3.19 -1.35
CA ILE A 31 -7.82 -4.42 -0.69
C ILE A 31 -9.34 -4.43 -0.59
N TYR A 32 -9.96 -3.30 -0.27
CA TYR A 32 -11.41 -3.20 -0.13
C TYR A 32 -12.16 -3.59 -1.41
N VAL A 33 -11.64 -3.21 -2.59
CA VAL A 33 -12.24 -3.56 -3.89
C VAL A 33 -11.72 -4.88 -4.47
N MET A 34 -10.78 -5.55 -3.78
CA MET A 34 -10.17 -6.78 -4.25
C MET A 34 -11.15 -7.97 -4.09
N PRO A 35 -11.28 -8.84 -5.11
CA PRO A 35 -11.99 -10.11 -4.95
C PRO A 35 -11.35 -10.96 -3.85
N LYS A 36 -12.18 -11.60 -3.02
CA LYS A 36 -11.71 -12.41 -1.90
C LYS A 36 -10.78 -13.56 -2.35
N SER A 37 -11.06 -14.19 -3.48
CA SER A 37 -10.20 -15.24 -4.06
C SER A 37 -8.80 -14.73 -4.42
N ALA A 38 -8.70 -13.51 -4.94
CA ALA A 38 -7.43 -12.87 -5.22
C ALA A 38 -6.66 -12.56 -3.93
N TYR A 39 -7.33 -12.01 -2.91
CA TYR A 39 -6.73 -11.73 -1.62
C TYR A 39 -6.15 -12.99 -0.97
N GLU A 40 -6.93 -14.06 -0.89
CA GLU A 40 -6.49 -15.34 -0.31
C GLU A 40 -5.32 -15.95 -1.10
N SER A 41 -5.38 -15.89 -2.44
CA SER A 41 -4.29 -16.39 -3.29
C SER A 41 -2.99 -15.61 -3.11
N ILE A 42 -3.07 -14.28 -3.02
CA ILE A 42 -1.91 -13.41 -2.82
C ILE A 42 -1.35 -13.58 -1.42
N SER A 43 -2.20 -13.61 -0.39
CA SER A 43 -1.78 -13.83 1.00
C SER A 43 -1.09 -15.20 1.15
N ALA A 44 -1.63 -16.25 0.54
CA ALA A 44 -0.99 -17.57 0.53
C ALA A 44 0.35 -17.58 -0.23
N LYS A 45 0.49 -16.77 -1.29
CA LYS A 45 1.73 -16.63 -2.06
C LYS A 45 2.81 -15.85 -1.32
N LEU A 46 2.44 -14.79 -0.61
CA LEU A 46 3.38 -13.89 0.09
C LEU A 46 3.72 -14.37 1.51
N GLY A 47 2.85 -15.18 2.14
CA GLY A 47 3.04 -15.72 3.49
C GLY A 47 2.30 -14.93 4.58
N GLU A 48 2.28 -15.45 5.82
CA GLU A 48 1.49 -14.87 6.93
C GLU A 48 1.97 -13.47 7.38
N ASP A 49 3.23 -13.10 7.13
CA ASP A 49 3.81 -11.81 7.56
C ASP A 49 3.69 -10.70 6.50
N CYS A 50 2.97 -10.94 5.39
CA CYS A 50 2.86 -9.93 4.33
C CYS A 50 2.00 -8.74 4.78
N SER A 51 2.45 -7.53 4.43
CA SER A 51 1.68 -6.33 4.70
C SER A 51 0.56 -6.13 3.69
N ASP A 52 -0.51 -5.46 4.11
CA ASP A 52 -1.60 -5.02 3.24
C ASP A 52 -1.10 -4.27 1.99
N TYR A 53 -0.06 -3.46 2.17
CA TYR A 53 0.57 -2.76 1.05
C TYR A 53 1.23 -3.70 0.04
N GLU A 54 1.84 -4.80 0.48
CA GLU A 54 2.44 -5.80 -0.42
C GLU A 54 1.36 -6.60 -1.15
N ILE A 55 0.28 -6.95 -0.47
CA ILE A 55 -0.89 -7.60 -1.08
C ILE A 55 -1.51 -6.69 -2.15
N ALA A 56 -1.81 -5.43 -1.79
CA ALA A 56 -2.35 -4.43 -2.70
C ALA A 56 -1.44 -4.18 -3.91
N ARG A 57 -0.13 -4.10 -3.68
CA ARG A 57 0.86 -3.91 -4.73
C ARG A 57 0.91 -5.10 -5.69
N GLU A 58 0.94 -6.32 -5.18
CA GLU A 58 1.00 -7.53 -6.02
C GLU A 58 -0.30 -7.71 -6.82
N TYR A 59 -1.44 -7.38 -6.22
CA TYR A 59 -2.72 -7.37 -6.91
C TYR A 59 -2.73 -6.38 -8.08
N VAL A 60 -2.37 -5.12 -7.83
CA VAL A 60 -2.35 -4.09 -8.88
C VAL A 60 -1.35 -4.43 -9.99
N LYS A 61 -0.20 -5.01 -9.63
CA LYS A 61 0.82 -5.46 -10.59
C LYS A 61 0.30 -6.55 -11.53
N ASN A 62 -0.55 -7.45 -11.05
CA ASN A 62 -1.10 -8.56 -11.82
C ASN A 62 -2.64 -8.49 -11.91
N LYS A 63 -3.19 -7.28 -11.97
CA LYS A 63 -4.62 -7.02 -11.80
C LYS A 63 -5.48 -7.82 -12.77
N SER A 64 -5.08 -7.90 -14.04
CA SER A 64 -5.81 -8.66 -15.07
C SER A 64 -5.90 -10.16 -14.79
N TYR A 65 -4.87 -10.74 -14.17
CA TYR A 65 -4.84 -12.15 -13.80
C TYR A 65 -5.78 -12.42 -12.61
N TYR A 66 -5.69 -11.60 -11.57
CA TYR A 66 -6.51 -11.77 -10.38
C TYR A 66 -7.98 -11.38 -10.58
N ASP A 67 -8.26 -10.37 -11.42
CA ASP A 67 -9.63 -10.03 -11.85
C ASP A 67 -10.28 -11.22 -12.59
N ALA A 68 -9.50 -11.95 -13.40
CA ALA A 68 -10.00 -13.15 -14.11
C ALA A 68 -10.27 -14.35 -13.18
N MET A 69 -9.64 -14.40 -12.00
CA MET A 69 -9.89 -15.42 -10.97
C MET A 69 -11.13 -15.13 -10.10
N GLY A 70 -11.67 -13.91 -10.19
CA GLY A 70 -12.82 -13.46 -9.41
C GLY A 70 -14.18 -13.60 -10.11
N TYR A 71 -14.23 -14.25 -11.29
CA TYR A 71 -15.46 -14.57 -12.02
C TYR A 71 -15.99 -15.98 -11.71
#